data_AF-X1AG42-F1
#
_entry.id   AF-X1AG42-F1
#
_cell.length_a   1.000
_cell.length_b   1.000
_cell.length_c   1.000
_cell.angle_alpha   90.00
_cell.angle_beta   90.00
_cell.angle_gamma   90.00
#
_symmetry.space_group_name_H-M   'P 1'
#
loop_
_entity.id
_entity.type
_entity.pdbx_description
1 polymer ?
#
loop_
_entity_poly.entity_id
_entity_poly.type
_entity_poly.pdbx_seq_one_letter_code
_entity_poly.pdbx_strand_id
1 'polypeptide(L)'
;MTTVAALGFGDIPPKAFMVAFNVIQSEGWVAFNIKETFLDNSDSSGFSRMIRDLIFSKYMDLYHLERYRHRVSIEGEPLYYFAVAGRKNYDVPREFYDKYFD
;
A
#
# COMPACT_ATOMS: atom_id res chain seq x y z
N MET A 1 -15.77 4.00 4.60
CA MET A 1 -14.64 4.91 4.91
C MET A 1 -13.63 4.75 3.79
N THR A 2 -13.28 5.84 3.12
CA THR A 2 -12.28 5.84 2.04
C THR A 2 -11.06 6.60 2.55
N THR A 3 -9.89 5.95 2.62
CA THR A 3 -8.65 6.56 3.12
C THR A 3 -7.70 6.78 1.96
N VAL A 4 -7.51 8.02 1.53
CA VAL A 4 -6.57 8.37 0.45
C VAL A 4 -5.24 8.79 1.08
N ALA A 5 -4.17 8.07 0.77
CA ALA A 5 -2.80 8.45 1.12
C ALA A 5 -1.89 8.31 -0.12
N ALA A 6 -0.86 9.15 -0.21
CA ALA A 6 0.25 8.96 -1.13
C ALA A 6 1.43 8.42 -0.32
N LEU A 7 1.75 7.14 -0.49
CA LEU A 7 2.73 6.44 0.35
C LEU A 7 4.09 6.43 -0.35
N GLY A 8 5.10 7.01 0.29
CA GLY A 8 6.49 6.96 -0.11
C GLY A 8 7.44 7.05 1.09
N PHE A 9 8.75 7.02 0.84
CA PHE A 9 9.82 7.52 1.72
C PHE A 9 9.78 7.23 3.24
N GLY A 10 9.16 6.11 3.66
CA GLY A 10 9.01 5.80 5.09
C GLY A 10 7.95 6.65 5.82
N ASP A 11 7.04 7.28 5.08
CA ASP A 11 6.02 8.20 5.60
C ASP A 11 5.10 7.55 6.66
N ILE A 12 4.90 6.23 6.57
CA ILE A 12 4.04 5.48 7.48
C ILE A 12 4.75 4.19 7.91
N PRO A 13 4.89 3.93 9.23
CA PRO A 13 5.34 2.63 9.72
C PRO A 13 4.40 1.51 9.25
N PRO A 14 4.90 0.33 8.83
CA PRO A 14 4.03 -0.72 8.29
C PRO A 14 2.93 -1.14 9.29
N LYS A 15 3.21 -1.06 10.61
CA LYS A 15 2.25 -1.37 11.68
C LYS A 15 1.08 -0.40 11.71
N ALA A 16 1.37 0.89 11.54
CA ALA A 16 0.35 1.93 11.56
C ALA A 16 -0.63 1.74 10.39
N PHE A 17 -0.09 1.41 9.20
CA PHE A 17 -0.91 1.10 8.04
C PHE A 17 -1.81 -0.12 8.28
N MET A 18 -1.26 -1.23 8.81
CA MET A 18 -2.02 -2.45 9.05
C MET A 18 -3.10 -2.29 10.11
N VAL A 19 -2.80 -1.58 11.20
CA VAL A 19 -3.81 -1.23 12.21
C VAL A 19 -4.92 -0.40 11.59
N ALA A 20 -4.60 0.60 10.77
CA ALA A 20 -5.61 1.41 10.08
C ALA A 20 -6.43 0.59 9.08
N PHE A 21 -5.81 -0.33 8.33
CA PHE A 21 -6.50 -1.24 7.41
C PHE A 21 -7.52 -2.11 8.15
N ASN A 22 -7.19 -2.62 9.34
CA ASN A 22 -8.10 -3.44 10.14
C ASN A 22 -9.29 -2.65 10.74
N VAL A 23 -9.19 -1.32 10.87
CA VAL A 23 -10.34 -0.49 11.29
C VAL A 23 -11.43 -0.46 10.21
N ILE A 24 -11.07 -0.66 8.94
CA ILE A 24 -12.03 -0.72 7.83
C ILE A 24 -12.88 -1.99 7.99
N GLN A 25 -14.20 -1.89 7.88
CA GLN A 25 -15.07 -3.07 7.90
C GLN A 25 -14.74 -4.05 6.76
N SER A 26 -15.01 -5.34 6.96
CA SER A 26 -15.03 -6.31 5.85
C SER A 26 -15.96 -5.85 4.74
N GLU A 27 -15.63 -6.20 3.49
CA GLU A 27 -16.22 -5.68 2.26
C GLU A 27 -16.09 -4.15 2.10
N GLY A 28 -15.25 -3.50 2.89
CA GLY A 28 -14.92 -2.09 2.76
C GLY A 28 -14.01 -1.81 1.59
N TRP A 29 -14.24 -0.70 0.90
CA TRP A 29 -13.34 -0.22 -0.16
C TRP A 29 -12.08 0.41 0.43
N VAL A 30 -10.94 0.05 -0.16
CA VAL A 30 -9.62 0.59 0.16
C VAL A 30 -9.02 1.13 -1.13
N ALA A 31 -8.59 2.40 -1.13
CA ALA A 31 -7.97 3.01 -2.29
C ALA A 31 -6.83 3.94 -1.87
N PHE A 32 -5.64 3.78 -2.44
CA PHE A 32 -4.47 4.57 -2.08
C PHE A 32 -3.53 4.73 -3.27
N ASN A 33 -2.64 5.72 -3.20
CA ASN A 33 -1.56 5.89 -4.16
C ASN A 33 -0.24 5.43 -3.53
N ILE A 34 0.57 4.71 -4.29
CA ILE A 34 1.87 4.23 -3.84
C ILE A 34 2.94 4.49 -4.87
N LYS A 35 4.12 4.95 -4.43
CA LYS A 35 5.26 5.19 -5.33
C LYS A 35 5.60 3.91 -6.10
N GLU A 36 5.86 4.01 -7.40
CA GLU A 36 6.01 2.82 -8.25
C GLU A 36 7.08 1.83 -7.75
N THR A 37 8.17 2.36 -7.20
CA THR A 37 9.31 1.56 -6.73
C THR A 37 8.96 0.66 -5.54
N PHE A 38 7.89 0.95 -4.80
CA PHE A 38 7.49 0.14 -3.66
C PHE A 38 6.82 -1.17 -4.07
N LEU A 39 6.34 -1.29 -5.32
CA LEU A 39 5.85 -2.55 -5.86
C LEU A 39 6.94 -3.32 -6.62
N ASP A 40 8.15 -2.76 -6.73
CA ASP A 40 9.30 -3.41 -7.34
C ASP A 40 10.04 -4.29 -6.32
N ASN A 41 10.36 -5.53 -6.71
CA ASN A 41 11.06 -6.50 -5.85
C ASN A 41 12.46 -6.04 -5.41
N SER A 42 13.07 -5.06 -6.08
CA SER A 42 14.33 -4.44 -5.69
C SER A 42 14.23 -3.61 -4.40
N ASP A 43 13.04 -3.06 -4.09
CA ASP A 43 12.80 -2.40 -2.80
C ASP A 43 12.52 -3.45 -1.73
N SER A 44 13.47 -3.56 -0.80
CA SER A 44 13.43 -4.48 0.34
C SER A 44 13.14 -3.76 1.64
N SER A 45 12.50 -2.59 1.63
CA SER A 45 12.00 -1.98 2.86
C SER A 45 10.85 -2.80 3.45
N GLY A 46 10.68 -2.73 4.78
CA GLY A 46 9.60 -3.43 5.48
C GLY A 46 8.21 -3.07 4.92
N PHE A 47 7.99 -1.79 4.62
CA PHE A 47 6.72 -1.32 4.05
C PHE A 47 6.48 -1.85 2.63
N SER A 48 7.50 -1.83 1.77
CA SER A 48 7.42 -2.33 0.39
C SER A 48 7.13 -3.83 0.34
N ARG A 49 7.78 -4.63 1.19
CA ARG A 49 7.44 -6.06 1.32
C ARG A 49 6.03 -6.25 1.85
N MET A 50 5.65 -5.52 2.90
CA MET A 50 4.33 -5.62 3.52
C MET A 50 3.20 -5.31 2.55
N ILE A 51 3.31 -4.23 1.77
CA ILE A 51 2.22 -3.81 0.87
C ILE A 51 2.06 -4.77 -0.30
N ARG A 52 3.16 -5.31 -0.84
CA ARG A 52 3.10 -6.37 -1.86
C ARG A 52 2.39 -7.61 -1.30
N ASP A 53 2.83 -8.09 -0.14
CA ASP A 53 2.23 -9.27 0.48
C ASP A 53 0.74 -9.03 0.78
N LEU A 54 0.33 -7.83 1.22
CA LEU A 54 -1.08 -7.48 1.41
C LEU A 54 -1.88 -7.51 0.10
N ILE A 55 -1.40 -6.84 -0.94
CA ILE A 55 -2.08 -6.74 -2.25
C ILE A 55 -2.27 -8.13 -2.88
N PHE A 56 -1.32 -9.05 -2.69
CA PHE A 56 -1.39 -10.42 -3.21
C PHE A 56 -1.98 -11.44 -2.21
N SER A 57 -2.47 -10.98 -1.05
CA SER A 57 -3.08 -11.85 -0.04
C SER A 57 -4.58 -12.02 -0.22
N LYS A 58 -5.14 -13.01 0.47
CA LYS A 58 -6.60 -13.16 0.63
C LYS A 58 -7.29 -12.02 1.38
N TYR A 59 -6.55 -11.10 2.01
CA TYR A 59 -7.12 -10.04 2.83
C TYR A 59 -7.64 -8.86 1.99
N MET A 60 -7.16 -8.72 0.76
CA MET A 60 -7.57 -7.66 -0.15
C MET A 60 -7.76 -8.20 -1.56
N ASP A 61 -8.95 -8.01 -2.12
CA ASP A 61 -9.20 -8.24 -3.54
C ASP A 61 -8.84 -6.97 -4.32
N LEU A 62 -7.86 -7.06 -5.21
CA LEU A 62 -7.42 -5.95 -6.05
C LEU A 62 -8.35 -5.80 -7.27
N TYR A 63 -8.99 -4.64 -7.39
CA TYR A 63 -9.89 -4.32 -8.50
C TYR A 63 -9.25 -3.41 -9.54
N HIS A 64 -8.38 -2.50 -9.10
CA HIS A 64 -7.71 -1.55 -9.98
C HIS A 64 -6.26 -1.33 -9.55
N LEU A 65 -5.36 -1.36 -10.53
CA LEU A 65 -3.96 -1.01 -10.37
C LEU A 65 -3.50 -0.26 -11.62
N GLU A 66 -3.26 1.04 -11.49
CA GLU A 66 -2.92 1.88 -12.64
C GLU A 66 -1.70 2.74 -12.36
N ARG A 67 -0.69 2.63 -13.21
CA ARG A 67 0.49 3.49 -13.16
C ARG A 67 0.18 4.84 -13.79
N TYR A 68 0.42 5.92 -13.07
CA TYR A 68 0.22 7.28 -13.56
C TYR A 68 1.36 8.20 -13.14
N ARG A 69 1.56 9.30 -13.89
CA ARG A 69 2.52 10.34 -13.50
C ARG A 69 1.90 11.15 -12.37
N HIS A 70 2.46 11.00 -11.18
CA HIS A 70 1.98 11.68 -9.98
C HIS A 70 2.34 13.17 -9.99
N ARG A 71 3.60 13.49 -10.30
CA ARG A 71 4.10 14.85 -10.45
C ARG A 71 5.39 14.88 -11.27
N VAL A 72 5.89 16.09 -11.53
CA VAL A 72 7.23 16.33 -12.08
C VAL A 72 8.10 16.90 -10.95
N SER A 73 9.35 16.48 -10.83
CA SER A 73 10.30 17.01 -9.85
C SER A 73 10.77 18.41 -10.22
N ILE A 74 11.52 19.07 -9.34
CA ILE A 74 12.08 20.40 -9.62
C ILE A 74 13.13 20.37 -10.74
N GLU A 75 13.77 19.22 -10.94
CA GLU A 75 14.71 18.95 -12.04
C GLU A 75 14.01 18.62 -13.37
N GLY A 76 12.67 18.57 -13.40
CA GLY A 76 11.92 18.22 -14.60
C GLY A 76 11.67 16.72 -14.79
N GLU A 77 12.08 15.88 -13.83
CA GLU A 77 11.96 14.43 -13.94
C GLU A 77 10.56 13.94 -13.51
N PRO A 78 9.90 13.08 -14.30
CA PRO A 78 8.58 12.55 -13.95
C PRO A 78 8.68 11.55 -12.78
N LEU A 79 7.80 11.71 -11.80
CA LEU A 79 7.62 10.78 -10.68
C LEU A 79 6.31 10.00 -10.85
N TYR A 80 6.39 8.67 -10.89
CA TYR A 80 5.23 7.81 -11.10
C TYR A 80 4.81 7.06 -9.83
N TYR A 81 3.48 6.90 -9.73
CA TYR A 81 2.81 6.17 -8.65
C TYR A 81 1.83 5.18 -9.29
N PHE A 82 1.40 4.20 -8.51
CA PHE A 82 0.23 3.39 -8.80
C PHE A 82 -0.97 3.90 -8.01
N ALA A 83 -2.10 4.08 -8.69
CA ALA A 83 -3.40 4.14 -8.06
C ALA A 83 -3.88 2.70 -7.81
N VAL A 84 -4.12 2.36 -6.54
CA VAL A 84 -4.55 1.04 -6.09
C VAL A 84 -5.97 1.17 -5.57
N ALA A 85 -6.89 0.31 -6.01
CA ALA A 85 -8.22 0.19 -5.43
C ALA A 85 -8.63 -1.28 -5.28
N GLY A 86 -9.23 -1.61 -4.15
CA GLY A 86 -9.68 -2.97 -3.88
C GLY A 86 -10.65 -3.06 -2.70
N ARG A 87 -11.08 -4.28 -2.40
CA ARG A 87 -11.94 -4.57 -1.25
C ARG A 87 -11.19 -5.33 -0.18
N LYS A 88 -11.40 -4.93 1.07
CA LYS A 88 -10.92 -5.70 2.24
C LYS A 88 -11.88 -6.85 2.51
N ASN A 89 -11.36 -8.07 2.61
CA ASN A 89 -12.17 -9.27 2.89
C ASN A 89 -12.20 -9.59 4.40
N TYR A 90 -11.04 -9.60 5.04
CA TYR A 90 -10.87 -10.00 6.44
C TYR A 90 -9.89 -9.08 7.18
N ASP A 91 -9.94 -9.10 8.50
CA ASP A 91 -8.86 -8.54 9.33
C ASP A 91 -7.56 -9.30 9.08
N VAL A 92 -6.46 -8.55 9.01
CA VAL A 92 -5.12 -9.08 8.87
C VAL A 92 -4.59 -9.42 10.27
N PRO A 93 -4.22 -10.68 10.56
CA PRO A 93 -3.69 -11.08 11.86
C PRO A 93 -2.29 -10.49 12.07
N ARG A 94 -1.88 -10.30 13.33
CA ARG A 94 -0.59 -9.63 13.66
C ARG A 94 0.60 -10.39 13.10
N GLU A 95 0.56 -11.72 13.15
CA GLU A 95 1.61 -12.61 12.69
C GLU A 95 1.90 -12.43 11.19
N PHE A 96 0.93 -11.95 10.41
CA PHE A 96 1.12 -11.65 8.99
C PHE A 96 2.10 -10.49 8.78
N TYR A 97 2.01 -9.44 9.61
CA TYR A 97 2.76 -8.21 9.42
C TYR A 97 3.85 -7.93 10.46
N ASP A 98 3.92 -8.71 11.54
CA ASP A 98 4.94 -8.54 12.59
C ASP A 98 6.38 -8.71 12.05
N LYS A 99 6.55 -9.54 11.02
CA LYS A 99 7.84 -9.82 10.34
C LYS A 99 8.41 -8.64 9.54
N TYR A 100 7.71 -7.51 9.42
CA TYR A 100 8.20 -6.33 8.70
C TYR A 100 8.67 -5.21 9.64
N PHE A 101 8.79 -5.49 10.94
CA PHE A 101 9.12 -4.52 11.98
C PHE A 101 10.56 -4.57 12.47
N ASP A 102 11.36 -5.51 11.97
CA ASP A 102 12.80 -5.60 12.22
C ASP A 102 13.60 -4.73 11.24
#